data_AF-A0A524CZ60-F1
#
_entry.id   AF-A0A524CZ60-F1
#
_cell.length_a   1.000
_cell.length_b   1.000
_cell.length_c   1.000
_cell.angle_alpha   90.00
_cell.angle_beta   90.00
_cell.angle_gamma   90.00
#
_symmetry.space_group_name_H-M   'P 1'
#
loop_
_entity.id
_entity.type
_entity.pdbx_description
1 polymer ?
#
loop_
_entity_poly.entity_id
_entity_poly.type
_entity_poly.pdbx_seq_one_letter_code
_entity_poly.pdbx_strand_id
1 'polypeptide(L)'
;MKQERESVTQQGTGPPEEVREDAKREEIGGASTEVLLDEIQALTEQISEIASSKTEKWNERLAEKDLDALLKRIYDAADRIREATPQLDVPEAPQELDTALNTVRIRMLQAREDIRRRTVAEREYYQLIVMLNQAVLQVKSGMKTGDEAREIVRNALTELESYPEQPYFSQQLIRRAERAKEEAHDLLTGV
;
A
#
# COMPACT_ATOMS: atom_id res chain seq x y z
N MET A 1 -5.01 -97.08 -34.32
CA MET A 1 -5.44 -96.60 -35.66
C MET A 1 -6.43 -95.46 -35.46
N LYS A 2 -6.31 -94.42 -36.30
CA LYS A 2 -7.13 -93.17 -36.41
C LYS A 2 -6.85 -92.15 -35.29
N GLN A 3 -6.13 -91.04 -35.53
CA GLN A 3 -6.54 -89.78 -36.23
C GLN A 3 -7.92 -89.33 -35.75
N GLU A 4 -8.07 -88.14 -35.15
CA GLU A 4 -8.03 -86.86 -35.86
C GLU A 4 -7.30 -85.72 -35.12
N ARG A 5 -6.73 -84.84 -35.95
CA ARG A 5 -6.22 -83.51 -35.61
C ARG A 5 -7.36 -82.49 -35.76
N GLU A 6 -7.08 -81.31 -35.22
CA GLU A 6 -7.61 -79.95 -35.52
C GLU A 6 -8.33 -79.34 -34.33
N SER A 7 -8.17 -78.07 -33.93
CA SER A 7 -7.23 -76.99 -34.23
C SER A 7 -7.54 -75.87 -33.22
N VAL A 8 -6.50 -75.18 -32.74
CA VAL A 8 -6.42 -73.71 -32.46
C VAL A 8 -7.61 -73.08 -31.71
N THR A 9 -7.42 -72.53 -30.49
CA THR A 9 -7.09 -71.09 -30.31
C THR A 9 -6.42 -70.82 -28.96
N GLN A 10 -5.51 -69.86 -29.03
CA GLN A 10 -4.55 -69.33 -28.05
C GLN A 10 -5.16 -68.62 -26.83
N GLN A 11 -4.34 -68.59 -25.77
CA GLN A 11 -4.13 -67.51 -24.78
C GLN A 11 -5.36 -67.16 -23.89
N GLY A 12 -5.36 -67.38 -22.57
CA GLY A 12 -4.26 -67.34 -21.62
C GLY A 12 -4.00 -65.91 -21.20
N THR A 13 -4.77 -65.40 -20.24
CA THR A 13 -4.35 -64.48 -19.16
C THR A 13 -5.54 -64.22 -18.23
N GLY A 14 -5.38 -64.57 -16.95
CA GLY A 14 -6.30 -64.13 -15.90
C GLY A 14 -6.23 -62.60 -15.76
N PRO A 15 -7.30 -61.92 -15.32
CA PRO A 15 -7.26 -60.48 -15.11
C PRO A 15 -6.33 -60.16 -13.92
N PRO A 16 -5.30 -59.31 -14.09
CA PRO A 16 -4.57 -58.75 -12.97
C PRO A 16 -5.34 -57.56 -12.41
N GLU A 17 -5.51 -57.60 -11.08
CA GLU A 17 -5.56 -56.48 -10.13
C GLU A 17 -5.82 -55.08 -10.70
N GLU A 18 -7.04 -54.57 -10.45
CA GLU A 18 -7.33 -53.15 -10.42
C GLU A 18 -6.47 -52.47 -9.34
N VAL A 19 -5.26 -52.04 -9.72
CA VAL A 19 -4.53 -51.02 -8.98
C VAL A 19 -5.22 -49.69 -9.28
N ARG A 20 -6.17 -49.36 -8.40
CA ARG A 20 -6.55 -47.97 -8.14
C ARG A 20 -5.33 -47.28 -7.54
N GLU A 21 -4.48 -46.74 -8.40
CA GLU A 21 -3.43 -45.82 -7.98
C GLU A 21 -3.97 -44.39 -8.04
N ASP A 22 -4.21 -43.90 -6.83
CA ASP A 22 -4.35 -42.49 -6.51
C ASP A 22 -3.21 -41.67 -7.14
N ALA A 23 -3.61 -40.78 -8.04
CA ALA A 23 -3.06 -39.43 -8.12
C ALA A 23 -4.16 -38.58 -8.75
N LYS A 24 -5.11 -38.06 -7.97
CA LYS A 24 -4.95 -36.71 -7.43
C LYS A 24 -3.76 -36.02 -8.09
N ARG A 25 -3.98 -35.51 -9.30
CA ARG A 25 -3.34 -34.26 -9.70
C ARG A 25 -3.81 -33.24 -8.67
N GLU A 26 -3.08 -33.20 -7.56
CA GLU A 26 -2.97 -31.99 -6.77
C GLU A 26 -2.78 -30.86 -7.78
N GLU A 27 -3.67 -29.89 -7.68
CA GLU A 27 -3.43 -28.52 -8.08
C GLU A 27 -1.97 -28.18 -7.76
N ILE A 28 -1.09 -28.31 -8.77
CA ILE A 28 0.10 -27.49 -8.80
C ILE A 28 -0.48 -26.11 -9.06
N GLY A 29 -0.81 -25.42 -7.96
CA GLY A 29 -1.47 -24.13 -7.92
C GLY A 29 -0.57 -23.04 -8.48
N GLY A 30 -0.34 -23.07 -9.79
CA GLY A 30 0.13 -21.93 -10.56
C GLY A 30 -1.10 -21.11 -10.90
N ALA A 31 -1.23 -19.93 -10.28
CA ALA A 31 -2.15 -18.92 -10.78
C ALA A 31 -1.88 -18.72 -12.27
N SER A 32 -2.93 -18.63 -13.10
CA SER A 32 -2.75 -18.33 -14.52
C SER A 32 -2.03 -16.98 -14.67
N THR A 33 -1.30 -16.79 -15.78
CA THR A 33 -0.64 -15.52 -16.09
C THR A 33 -1.57 -14.32 -15.94
N GLU A 34 -2.82 -14.45 -16.40
CA GLU A 34 -3.86 -13.43 -16.29
C GLU A 34 -4.16 -13.08 -14.82
N VAL A 35 -4.32 -14.08 -13.95
CA VAL A 35 -4.53 -13.86 -12.51
C VAL A 35 -3.34 -13.15 -11.86
N LEU A 36 -2.11 -13.43 -12.29
CA LEU A 36 -0.91 -12.76 -11.79
C LEU A 36 -0.79 -11.31 -12.31
N LEU A 37 -1.21 -11.04 -13.55
CA LEU A 37 -1.29 -9.68 -14.09
C LEU A 37 -2.33 -8.85 -13.35
N ASP A 38 -3.50 -9.44 -13.07
CA ASP A 38 -4.53 -8.83 -12.22
C ASP A 38 -4.01 -8.54 -10.80
N GLU A 39 -3.23 -9.45 -10.23
CA GLU A 39 -2.58 -9.23 -8.93
C GLU A 39 -1.61 -8.03 -8.99
N ILE A 40 -0.77 -7.93 -10.04
CA ILE A 40 0.13 -6.79 -10.23
C ILE A 40 -0.66 -5.49 -10.34
N GLN A 41 -1.77 -5.49 -11.08
CA GLN A 41 -2.62 -4.30 -11.20
C GLN A 41 -3.23 -3.91 -9.85
N ALA A 42 -3.81 -4.84 -9.10
CA ALA A 42 -4.38 -4.58 -7.79
C ALA A 42 -3.34 -4.09 -6.77
N LEU A 43 -2.10 -4.60 -6.83
CA LEU A 43 -0.98 -4.11 -6.01
C LEU A 43 -0.55 -2.70 -6.43
N THR A 44 -0.63 -2.39 -7.73
CA THR A 44 -0.31 -1.07 -8.26
C THR A 44 -1.29 0.01 -7.80
N GLU A 45 -2.56 -0.34 -7.64
CA GLU A 45 -3.57 0.56 -7.08
C GLU A 45 -3.25 0.89 -5.62
N GLN A 46 -2.88 -0.12 -4.81
CA GLN A 46 -2.49 0.05 -3.40
C GLN A 46 -1.29 0.99 -3.22
N ILE A 47 -0.35 1.04 -4.17
CA ILE A 47 0.79 1.98 -4.14
C ILE A 47 0.31 3.43 -4.01
N SER A 48 -0.76 3.79 -4.71
CA SER A 48 -1.28 5.17 -4.74
C SER A 48 -2.01 5.55 -3.44
N GLU A 49 -2.42 4.57 -2.65
CA GLU A 49 -3.18 4.78 -1.42
C GLU A 49 -2.28 5.06 -0.21
N ILE A 50 -1.00 4.67 -0.25
CA ILE A 50 -0.08 4.79 0.90
C ILE A 50 0.00 6.23 1.39
N ALA A 51 0.27 7.18 0.50
CA ALA A 51 0.45 8.58 0.85
C ALA A 51 -0.86 9.27 1.27
N SER A 52 -2.01 8.81 0.77
CA SER A 52 -3.33 9.40 1.07
C SER A 52 -4.06 8.71 2.22
N SER A 53 -3.51 7.61 2.75
CA SER A 53 -4.12 6.83 3.81
C SER A 53 -4.37 7.62 5.09
N LYS A 54 -5.55 7.42 5.68
CA LYS A 54 -5.87 7.93 7.02
C LYS A 54 -5.10 7.13 8.05
N THR A 55 -4.18 7.79 8.75
CA THR A 55 -3.37 7.17 9.79
C THR A 55 -3.61 7.86 11.13
N GLU A 56 -3.51 7.09 12.20
CA GLU A 56 -3.51 7.66 13.56
C GLU A 56 -2.26 8.54 13.77
N LYS A 57 -1.12 8.05 13.30
CA LYS A 57 0.16 8.76 13.33
C LYS A 57 0.91 8.50 12.01
N TRP A 58 1.35 9.57 11.37
CA TRP A 58 2.17 9.47 10.17
C TRP A 58 3.62 9.09 10.48
N ASN A 59 4.19 8.26 9.61
CA ASN A 59 5.61 7.91 9.65
C ASN A 59 6.10 7.60 8.24
N GLU A 60 6.95 8.49 7.71
CA GLU A 60 7.55 8.39 6.38
C GLU A 60 8.26 7.03 6.17
N ARG A 61 9.07 6.60 7.14
CA ARG A 61 9.83 5.34 7.06
C ARG A 61 8.92 4.11 7.02
N LEU A 62 7.79 4.14 7.72
CA LEU A 62 6.81 3.05 7.67
C LEU A 62 6.13 3.02 6.29
N ALA A 63 5.71 4.18 5.78
CA ALA A 63 5.12 4.29 4.46
C ALA A 63 6.09 3.83 3.34
N GLU A 64 7.36 4.20 3.41
CA GLU A 64 8.39 3.71 2.47
C GLU A 64 8.60 2.19 2.57
N LYS A 65 8.56 1.64 3.79
CA LYS A 65 8.66 0.19 4.00
C LYS A 65 7.45 -0.55 3.40
N ASP A 66 6.25 -0.01 3.58
CA ASP A 66 5.03 -0.59 3.01
C ASP A 66 5.08 -0.55 1.47
N LEU A 67 5.59 0.55 0.92
CA LEU A 67 5.83 0.71 -0.52
C LEU A 67 6.84 -0.32 -1.05
N ASP A 68 7.95 -0.54 -0.35
CA ASP A 68 8.95 -1.56 -0.70
C ASP A 68 8.36 -2.98 -0.60
N ALA A 69 7.46 -3.24 0.36
CA ALA A 69 6.79 -4.52 0.50
C ALA A 69 5.83 -4.81 -0.66
N LEU A 70 5.07 -3.80 -1.15
CA LEU A 70 4.24 -3.91 -2.35
C LEU A 70 5.10 -4.19 -3.58
N LEU A 71 6.20 -3.45 -3.76
CA LEU A 71 7.11 -3.65 -4.89
C LEU A 71 7.68 -5.07 -4.91
N LYS A 72 8.06 -5.62 -3.75
CA LYS A 72 8.53 -6.99 -3.65
C LYS A 72 7.47 -7.99 -4.12
N ARG A 73 6.22 -7.85 -3.68
CA ARG A 73 5.12 -8.73 -4.09
C ARG A 73 4.85 -8.66 -5.60
N ILE A 74 4.94 -7.46 -6.17
CA ILE A 74 4.82 -7.25 -7.63
C ILE A 74 5.93 -7.99 -8.38
N TYR A 75 7.17 -7.90 -7.91
CA TYR A 75 8.28 -8.64 -8.53
C TYR A 75 8.14 -10.15 -8.36
N ASP A 76 7.72 -10.63 -7.18
CA ASP A 76 7.44 -12.06 -6.95
C ASP A 76 6.35 -12.58 -7.91
N ALA A 77 5.31 -11.79 -8.19
CA ALA A 77 4.27 -12.13 -9.18
C ALA A 77 4.81 -12.08 -10.63
N ALA A 78 5.62 -11.08 -10.96
CA ALA A 78 6.25 -10.95 -12.27
C ALA A 78 7.22 -12.11 -12.56
N ASP A 79 7.98 -12.56 -11.57
CA ASP A 79 8.89 -13.70 -11.70
C ASP A 79 8.12 -15.00 -11.97
N ARG A 80 6.98 -15.21 -11.30
CA ARG A 80 6.08 -16.34 -11.60
C ARG A 80 5.53 -16.31 -13.02
N ILE A 81 5.17 -15.13 -13.54
CA ILE A 81 4.74 -14.98 -14.95
C ILE A 81 5.89 -15.36 -15.90
N ARG A 82 7.11 -14.90 -15.63
CA ARG A 82 8.29 -15.23 -16.44
C ARG A 82 8.61 -16.72 -16.43
N GLU A 83 8.51 -17.37 -15.27
CA GLU A 83 8.70 -18.82 -15.12
C GLU A 83 7.60 -19.64 -15.83
N ALA A 84 6.36 -19.16 -15.80
CA ALA A 84 5.21 -19.81 -16.43
C ALA A 84 5.13 -19.60 -17.94
N THR A 85 5.91 -18.67 -18.50
CA THR A 85 5.93 -18.36 -19.94
C THR A 85 7.11 -19.07 -20.61
N PRO A 86 6.92 -20.27 -21.19
CA PRO A 86 7.96 -20.90 -22.00
C PRO A 86 8.34 -20.00 -23.19
N GLN A 87 9.59 -20.08 -23.63
CA GLN A 87 10.17 -19.30 -24.75
C GLN A 87 9.57 -19.71 -26.12
N LEU A 88 8.26 -19.58 -26.30
CA LEU A 88 7.54 -19.90 -27.55
C LEU A 88 7.40 -18.66 -28.46
N ASP A 89 7.32 -18.92 -29.76
CA ASP A 89 7.38 -17.95 -30.87
C ASP A 89 6.24 -16.90 -30.92
N VAL A 90 5.23 -16.99 -30.04
CA VAL A 90 4.19 -15.96 -29.88
C VAL A 90 4.02 -15.67 -28.38
N PRO A 91 4.52 -14.52 -27.89
CA PRO A 91 4.53 -14.19 -26.46
C PRO A 91 3.30 -13.34 -26.11
N GLU A 92 2.22 -13.96 -25.64
CA GLU A 92 1.09 -13.17 -25.08
C GLU A 92 1.44 -12.56 -23.71
N ALA A 93 2.27 -13.24 -22.90
CA ALA A 93 2.58 -12.84 -21.52
C ALA A 93 3.75 -11.83 -21.29
N PRO A 94 4.77 -11.68 -22.16
CA PRO A 94 5.89 -10.75 -21.94
C PRO A 94 5.58 -9.26 -22.16
N GLN A 95 4.80 -8.92 -23.20
CA GLN A 95 4.55 -7.51 -23.53
C GLN A 95 3.57 -6.84 -22.56
N GLU A 96 2.55 -7.58 -22.12
CA GLU A 96 1.59 -7.12 -21.10
C GLU A 96 2.29 -6.95 -19.74
N LEU A 97 3.16 -7.89 -19.37
CA LEU A 97 3.98 -7.79 -18.17
C LEU A 97 4.90 -6.57 -18.23
N ASP A 98 5.58 -6.31 -19.35
CA ASP A 98 6.44 -5.13 -19.50
C ASP A 98 5.64 -3.82 -19.35
N THR A 99 4.43 -3.79 -19.91
CA THR A 99 3.52 -2.64 -19.79
C THR A 99 3.07 -2.42 -18.34
N ALA A 100 2.71 -3.51 -17.64
CA ALA A 100 2.34 -3.48 -16.24
C ALA A 100 3.51 -3.00 -15.36
N LEU A 101 4.72 -3.54 -15.55
CA LEU A 101 5.91 -3.16 -14.79
C LEU A 101 6.34 -1.71 -15.06
N ASN A 102 6.15 -1.20 -16.29
CA ASN A 102 6.39 0.21 -16.57
C ASN A 102 5.38 1.10 -15.82
N THR A 103 4.12 0.69 -15.73
CA THR A 103 3.09 1.38 -14.94
C THR A 103 3.45 1.38 -13.45
N VAL A 104 3.86 0.23 -12.91
CA VAL A 104 4.37 0.09 -11.53
C VAL A 104 5.51 1.07 -11.29
N ARG A 105 6.49 1.14 -12.19
CA ARG A 105 7.64 2.04 -12.06
C ARG A 105 7.22 3.51 -11.94
N ILE A 106 6.29 3.95 -12.79
CA ILE A 106 5.77 5.33 -12.75
C ILE A 106 5.06 5.59 -11.43
N ARG A 107 4.19 4.68 -11.00
CA ARG A 107 3.43 4.79 -9.75
C ARG A 107 4.32 4.78 -8.51
N MET A 108 5.36 3.95 -8.49
CA MET A 108 6.35 3.91 -7.42
C MET A 108 7.09 5.25 -7.27
N LEU A 109 7.48 5.87 -8.38
CA LEU A 109 8.15 7.18 -8.34
C LEU A 109 7.21 8.26 -7.82
N GLN A 110 5.95 8.26 -8.26
CA GLN A 110 4.91 9.17 -7.78
C GLN A 110 4.65 8.97 -6.27
N ALA A 111 4.45 7.72 -5.83
CA ALA A 111 4.18 7.42 -4.43
C ALA A 111 5.31 7.86 -3.48
N ARG A 112 6.58 7.68 -3.87
CA ARG A 112 7.72 8.19 -3.09
C ARG A 112 7.70 9.71 -2.96
N GLU A 113 7.35 10.40 -4.04
CA GLU A 113 7.23 11.85 -4.02
C GLU A 113 6.04 12.30 -3.15
N ASP A 114 4.90 11.63 -3.25
CA ASP A 114 3.71 11.94 -2.45
C ASP A 114 3.93 11.69 -0.95
N ILE A 115 4.63 10.61 -0.59
CA ILE A 115 5.07 10.33 0.79
C ILE A 115 5.90 11.48 1.36
N ARG A 116 6.88 11.99 0.57
CA ARG A 116 7.71 13.13 0.99
C ARG A 116 6.89 14.39 1.13
N ARG A 117 6.02 14.70 0.15
CA ARG A 117 5.15 15.87 0.19
C ARG A 117 4.25 15.86 1.41
N ARG A 118 3.62 14.72 1.73
CA ARG A 118 2.83 14.57 2.96
C ARG A 118 3.69 14.83 4.20
N THR A 119 4.89 14.27 4.26
CA THR A 119 5.80 14.45 5.41
C THR A 119 6.17 15.91 5.61
N VAL A 120 6.49 16.63 4.53
CA VAL A 120 6.78 18.06 4.56
C VAL A 120 5.55 18.85 5.02
N ALA A 121 4.37 18.56 4.45
CA ALA A 121 3.14 19.24 4.82
C ALA A 121 2.74 19.00 6.30
N GLU A 122 2.82 17.76 6.80
CA GLU A 122 2.56 17.47 8.22
C GLU A 122 3.58 18.16 9.13
N ARG A 123 4.84 18.27 8.71
CA ARG A 123 5.88 18.99 9.47
C ARG A 123 5.62 20.48 9.52
N GLU A 124 5.31 21.11 8.38
CA GLU A 124 4.96 22.53 8.30
C GLU A 124 3.76 22.84 9.19
N TYR A 125 2.69 22.05 9.05
CA TYR A 125 1.49 22.23 9.85
C TYR A 125 1.75 22.02 11.35
N TYR A 126 2.56 21.01 11.72
CA TYR A 126 2.98 20.82 13.10
C TYR A 126 3.76 22.01 13.65
N GLN A 127 4.59 22.65 12.84
CA GLN A 127 5.39 23.80 13.24
C GLN A 127 4.52 25.02 13.54
N LEU A 128 3.46 25.24 12.76
CA LEU A 128 2.43 26.26 13.03
C LEU A 128 1.69 25.98 14.36
N ILE A 129 1.34 24.72 14.62
CA ILE A 129 0.72 24.33 15.90
C ILE A 129 1.68 24.62 17.08
N VAL A 130 2.98 24.34 16.92
CA VAL A 130 3.98 24.63 17.96
C VAL A 130 4.09 26.13 18.21
N MET A 131 4.10 26.96 17.16
CA MET A 131 4.13 28.42 17.29
C MET A 131 2.90 28.95 18.04
N LEU A 132 1.70 28.44 17.70
CA LEU A 132 0.47 28.79 18.42
C LEU A 132 0.54 28.39 19.90
N ASN A 133 0.95 27.16 20.21
CA ASN A 133 1.09 26.70 21.58
C ASN A 133 2.12 27.53 22.37
N GLN A 134 3.22 27.94 21.74
CA GLN A 134 4.22 28.81 22.37
C GLN A 134 3.64 30.19 22.67
N ALA A 135 2.89 30.78 21.75
CA ALA A 135 2.18 32.04 21.97
C ALA A 135 1.20 31.92 23.17
N VAL A 136 0.36 30.90 23.17
CA VAL A 136 -0.58 30.58 24.27
C VAL A 136 0.15 30.45 25.60
N LEU A 137 1.27 29.72 25.62
CA LEU A 137 2.07 29.51 26.84
C LEU A 137 2.71 30.81 27.36
N GLN A 138 3.20 31.69 26.47
CA GLN A 138 3.76 32.98 26.87
C GLN A 138 2.73 33.87 27.57
N VAL A 139 1.47 33.83 27.11
CA VAL A 139 0.37 34.55 27.76
C VAL A 139 0.01 33.91 29.10
N LYS A 140 -0.20 32.59 29.14
CA LYS A 140 -0.57 31.86 30.38
C LYS A 140 0.48 31.97 31.49
N SER A 141 1.75 32.07 31.13
CA SER A 141 2.87 32.24 32.08
C SER A 141 3.10 33.67 32.53
N GLY A 142 2.39 34.65 31.97
CA GLY A 142 2.61 36.08 32.25
C GLY A 142 3.89 36.65 31.65
N MET A 143 4.59 35.92 30.76
CA MET A 143 5.75 36.43 30.01
C MET A 143 5.35 37.57 29.06
N LYS A 144 4.12 37.54 28.55
CA LYS A 144 3.49 38.59 27.76
C LYS A 144 2.14 38.93 28.38
N THR A 145 1.77 40.20 28.44
CA THR A 145 0.53 40.66 29.07
C THR A 145 -0.17 41.75 28.25
N GLY A 146 -1.46 41.94 28.49
CA GLY A 146 -2.24 43.00 27.85
C GLY A 146 -2.48 42.75 26.36
N ASP A 147 -2.56 43.83 25.59
CA ASP A 147 -2.94 43.76 24.17
C ASP A 147 -1.87 43.08 23.31
N GLU A 148 -0.58 43.27 23.63
CA GLU A 148 0.54 42.63 22.93
C GLU A 148 0.46 41.09 23.01
N ALA A 149 0.09 40.56 24.19
CA ALA A 149 -0.12 39.12 24.38
C ALA A 149 -1.23 38.57 23.48
N ARG A 150 -2.37 39.27 23.41
CA ARG A 150 -3.51 38.87 22.59
C ARG A 150 -3.19 38.97 21.10
N GLU A 151 -2.39 39.95 20.69
CA GLU A 151 -1.95 40.12 19.32
C GLU A 151 -1.03 38.97 18.85
N ILE A 152 -0.07 38.55 19.69
CA ILE A 152 0.81 37.41 19.38
C ILE A 152 0.01 36.12 19.16
N VAL A 153 -0.96 35.83 20.04
CA VAL A 153 -1.83 34.65 19.90
C VAL A 153 -2.70 34.76 18.64
N ARG A 154 -3.28 35.94 18.37
CA ARG A 154 -4.10 36.16 17.17
C ARG A 154 -3.31 35.95 15.89
N ASN A 155 -2.09 36.49 15.81
CA ASN A 155 -1.23 36.35 14.64
C ASN A 155 -0.86 34.89 14.39
N ALA A 156 -0.45 34.15 15.43
CA ALA A 156 -0.13 32.73 15.31
C ALA A 156 -1.35 31.88 14.93
N LEU A 157 -2.54 32.22 15.45
CA LEU A 157 -3.79 31.55 15.10
C LEU A 157 -4.15 31.80 13.63
N THR A 158 -4.08 33.05 13.16
CA THR A 158 -4.31 33.40 11.76
C THR A 158 -3.33 32.70 10.83
N GLU A 159 -2.06 32.57 11.22
CA GLU A 159 -1.06 31.84 10.45
C GLU A 159 -1.42 30.35 10.33
N LEU A 160 -1.80 29.69 11.43
CA LEU A 160 -2.27 28.30 11.41
C LEU A 160 -3.54 28.12 10.56
N GLU A 161 -4.48 29.06 10.61
CA GLU A 161 -5.72 29.01 9.83
C GLU A 161 -5.50 29.28 8.33
N SER A 162 -4.45 30.03 7.98
CA SER A 162 -4.06 30.27 6.60
C SER A 162 -3.54 29.02 5.88
N TYR A 163 -3.11 28.00 6.64
CA TYR A 163 -2.68 26.71 6.15
C TYR A 163 -3.77 25.65 6.43
N PRO A 164 -4.67 25.37 5.48
CA PRO A 164 -5.79 24.47 5.72
C PRO A 164 -5.30 23.04 5.95
N GLU A 165 -5.98 22.37 6.88
CA GLU A 165 -5.81 20.94 7.14
C GLU A 165 -6.01 20.13 5.85
N GLN A 166 -5.10 19.20 5.60
CA GLN A 166 -5.19 18.32 4.44
C GLN A 166 -5.91 17.01 4.80
N PRO A 167 -6.69 16.41 3.89
CA PRO A 167 -7.50 15.22 4.19
C PRO A 167 -6.68 13.98 4.55
N TYR A 168 -5.38 13.99 4.23
CA TYR A 168 -4.43 12.92 4.51
C TYR A 168 -3.63 13.16 5.80
N PHE A 169 -3.84 14.26 6.53
CA PHE A 169 -3.12 14.47 7.79
C PHE A 169 -3.44 13.41 8.83
N SER A 170 -2.44 13.06 9.63
CA SER A 170 -2.62 12.11 10.72
C SER A 170 -3.61 12.62 11.77
N GLN A 171 -4.44 11.72 12.31
CA GLN A 171 -5.47 12.07 13.29
C GLN A 171 -4.87 12.71 14.56
N GLN A 172 -3.68 12.26 14.96
CA GLN A 172 -2.95 12.88 16.06
C GLN A 172 -2.62 14.35 15.78
N LEU A 173 -2.21 14.69 14.56
CA LEU A 173 -1.87 16.06 14.18
C LEU A 173 -3.11 16.95 14.19
N ILE A 174 -4.22 16.46 13.64
CA ILE A 174 -5.52 17.14 13.62
C ILE A 174 -5.98 17.47 15.04
N ARG A 175 -6.03 16.46 15.93
CA ARG A 175 -6.44 16.67 17.33
C ARG A 175 -5.55 17.65 18.10
N ARG A 176 -4.25 17.72 17.75
CA ARG A 176 -3.33 18.72 18.33
C ARG A 176 -3.65 20.13 17.84
N ALA A 177 -3.98 20.29 16.56
CA ALA A 177 -4.37 21.58 16.00
C ALA A 177 -5.68 22.06 16.62
N GLU A 178 -6.69 21.18 16.73
CA GLU A 178 -7.98 21.48 17.34
C GLU A 178 -7.81 21.99 18.78
N ARG A 179 -7.05 21.27 19.61
CA ARG A 179 -6.76 21.70 20.99
C ARG A 179 -6.04 23.05 21.05
N ALA A 180 -5.02 23.25 20.20
CA ALA A 180 -4.27 24.50 20.19
C ALA A 180 -5.16 25.69 19.79
N LYS A 181 -6.07 25.50 18.83
CA LYS A 181 -7.06 26.51 18.43
C LYS A 181 -8.06 26.80 19.54
N GLU A 182 -8.59 25.76 20.20
CA GLU A 182 -9.51 25.90 21.34
C GLU A 182 -8.86 26.74 22.45
N GLU A 183 -7.64 26.37 22.88
CA GLU A 183 -6.92 27.13 23.92
C GLU A 183 -6.62 28.57 23.52
N ALA A 184 -6.33 28.82 22.24
CA ALA A 184 -6.11 30.18 21.73
C ALA A 184 -7.40 31.00 21.73
N HIS A 185 -8.53 30.41 21.34
CA HIS A 185 -9.83 31.07 21.37
C HIS A 185 -10.29 31.40 22.78
N ASP A 186 -10.09 30.49 23.75
CA ASP A 186 -10.40 30.73 25.16
C ASP A 186 -9.64 31.97 25.67
N LEU A 187 -8.33 32.03 25.41
CA LEU A 187 -7.49 33.18 25.79
C LEU A 187 -7.92 34.50 25.13
N LEU A 188 -8.35 34.45 23.87
CA LEU A 188 -8.74 35.64 23.12
C LEU A 188 -10.14 36.15 23.51
N THR A 189 -11.04 35.26 23.89
CA THR A 189 -12.43 35.59 24.26
C THR A 189 -12.58 35.85 25.76
N GLY A 190 -11.61 35.45 26.59
CA GLY A 190 -11.61 35.70 28.03
C GLY A 190 -12.61 34.83 28.79
N VAL A 191 -12.94 33.65 28.23
CA VAL A 191 -13.74 32.60 28.88
C VAL A 191 -12.84 31.73 29.75
#